data_AF-A0A2E3XNG5-F1
#
_entry.id   AF-A0A2E3XNG5-F1
#
_cell.length_a   1.000
_cell.length_b   1.000
_cell.length_c   1.000
_cell.angle_alpha   90.00
_cell.angle_beta   90.00
_cell.angle_gamma   90.00
#
_symmetry.space_group_name_H-M   'P 1'
#
loop_
_entity.id
_entity.type
_entity.pdbx_description
1 polymer ?
#
loop_
_entity_poly.entity_id
_entity_poly.type
_entity_poly.pdbx_seq_one_letter_code
_entity_poly.pdbx_strand_id
1 'polypeptide(L)'
;MKLKFLFKLLLISIISSVETFAFVHQKTVDGESFTWGGSSTDNVNIYVNGDNSSGIPNNDIISHALQSASEWNQTGGPNILVRSWSTGPRDAQNDVYFTNDSSMFSGSSVLAVTQSIYNSSTGRIIESDILIKDSVLFSGNKYDELFIGDLISHEMGHLIGLDHSSMPFSTMFYKLIRGQQTISFDDFIGKKSLYDQRSYQGKIQGKVAGGSDITSVFGADVKLISSTSGQVIASTLSDEDGSYSFEGIPLNDVYYIYISPFKALDTVSQYYQTVKTDFCSSFNDFRGAFYQGCGNSRKGYPIGIHLTSERPQVDTGIISIKCGLDTPLGYMSERGVGSFELDGSEDKSGDSFVGFFSHSDVQDQRNDEILIDLSEFDSSDGNYYLDLRVLSQEFYSKVAYEMEVSVGAQTYNYSYSVTSDNTPNLNLNGRIPLDSSNPYNNVFTIKITPQDFDEFKDTTSFVSESLFFPSFQTFGDDKFFYQFIYYISKEQPNGEIELHDHYDYPLDGGNKRCMDGLETYSVKSAGSVTGITNSSSRSNQEKGALACGSVAFVDGGGNPPKGNGPMTVMVGFLLTLLLGFAQGDKSQGRKG
;
A
#
# COMPACT_ATOMS: atom_id res chain seq x y z
N MET A 1 2.57 17.84 62.85
CA MET A 1 1.77 18.93 62.25
C MET A 1 2.04 18.91 60.75
N LYS A 2 0.95 18.84 59.97
CA LYS A 2 0.85 18.38 58.58
C LYS A 2 1.69 19.21 57.58
N LEU A 3 2.62 18.58 56.88
CA LEU A 3 3.04 18.85 55.48
C LEU A 3 4.32 18.02 55.21
N LYS A 4 4.34 17.21 54.14
CA LYS A 4 5.47 16.41 53.57
C LYS A 4 5.15 14.92 53.38
N PHE A 5 3.97 14.59 52.85
CA PHE A 5 3.69 13.24 52.34
C PHE A 5 2.76 13.30 51.12
N LEU A 6 3.20 14.05 50.09
CA LEU A 6 2.50 14.19 48.81
C LEU A 6 3.52 14.56 47.73
N PHE A 7 4.50 13.69 47.50
CA PHE A 7 5.45 13.80 46.39
C PHE A 7 5.93 12.41 45.94
N LYS A 8 4.98 11.49 45.76
CA LYS A 8 5.17 10.18 45.12
C LYS A 8 3.85 9.75 44.46
N LEU A 9 3.43 10.47 43.44
CA LEU A 9 2.42 10.03 42.45
C LEU A 9 2.21 11.16 41.43
N LEU A 10 3.20 11.34 40.54
CA LEU A 10 2.98 11.97 39.24
C LEU A 10 4.20 11.72 38.34
N LEU A 11 4.50 10.45 38.07
CA LEU A 11 5.22 10.12 36.84
C LEU A 11 4.14 9.89 35.80
N ILE A 12 3.65 10.99 35.22
CA ILE A 12 2.84 10.91 33.99
C ILE A 12 3.78 10.37 32.95
N SER A 13 3.51 9.14 32.53
CA SER A 13 4.01 8.59 31.28
C SER A 13 3.50 9.51 30.18
N ILE A 14 4.35 10.45 29.75
CA ILE A 14 4.16 11.15 28.49
C ILE A 14 4.53 10.10 27.43
N ILE A 15 3.57 9.23 27.13
CA ILE A 15 3.56 8.53 25.85
C ILE A 15 3.11 9.63 24.89
N SER A 16 4.08 10.26 24.23
CA SER A 16 3.79 10.99 23.01
C SER A 16 3.21 9.95 22.06
N SER A 17 1.88 9.92 21.92
CA SER A 17 1.23 9.24 20.82
C SER A 17 1.63 10.01 19.57
N VAL A 18 2.74 9.60 18.95
CA VAL A 18 2.99 9.97 17.57
C VAL A 18 1.83 9.31 16.82
N GLU A 19 0.93 10.14 16.29
CA GLU A 19 -0.12 9.66 15.41
C GLU A 19 0.59 9.18 14.16
N THR A 20 0.69 7.86 14.04
CA THR A 20 1.18 7.22 12.84
C THR A 20 -0.05 6.92 12.02
N PHE A 21 -0.05 7.29 10.75
CA PHE A 21 -1.20 7.16 9.88
C PHE A 21 -1.01 5.96 8.95
N ALA A 22 -2.11 5.40 8.46
CA ALA A 22 -2.05 4.54 7.28
C ALA A 22 -1.88 5.39 6.04
N PHE A 23 -1.63 4.74 4.90
CA PHE A 23 -1.43 5.40 3.62
C PHE A 23 -0.08 6.10 3.60
N VAL A 24 0.44 6.28 2.40
CA VAL A 24 1.70 7.02 2.27
C VAL A 24 1.31 8.49 2.20
N HIS A 25 1.54 9.21 3.29
CA HIS A 25 1.38 10.66 3.30
C HIS A 25 2.65 11.29 2.77
N GLN A 26 2.50 12.41 2.07
CA GLN A 26 3.66 13.24 1.82
C GLN A 26 4.15 13.74 3.16
N LYS A 27 5.46 13.62 3.40
CA LYS A 27 6.11 14.10 4.62
C LYS A 27 7.22 15.08 4.29
N THR A 28 7.39 16.08 5.14
CA THR A 28 8.61 16.88 5.14
C THR A 28 9.80 15.98 5.50
N VAL A 29 11.00 16.46 5.24
CA VAL A 29 12.25 15.80 5.66
C VAL A 29 12.34 15.55 7.17
N ASP A 30 11.60 16.33 7.96
CA ASP A 30 11.53 16.19 9.42
C ASP A 30 10.34 15.33 9.87
N GLY A 31 9.55 14.78 8.93
CA GLY A 31 8.46 13.82 9.19
C GLY A 31 7.07 14.42 9.34
N GLU A 32 6.90 15.74 9.18
CA GLU A 32 5.60 16.42 9.29
C GLU A 32 4.73 16.13 8.05
N SER A 33 3.46 15.78 8.24
CA SER A 33 2.55 15.50 7.11
C SER A 33 2.17 16.77 6.35
N PHE A 34 2.14 16.66 5.01
CA PHE A 34 1.65 17.73 4.15
C PHE A 34 0.12 17.85 4.25
N THR A 35 -0.37 19.00 4.69
CA THR A 35 -1.81 19.24 4.85
C THR A 35 -2.22 20.66 4.51
N TRP A 36 -3.42 20.81 3.97
CA TRP A 36 -4.13 22.10 3.98
C TRP A 36 -4.54 22.48 5.41
N GLY A 37 -5.04 23.71 5.58
CA GLY A 37 -5.54 24.20 6.87
C GLY A 37 -6.57 23.28 7.55
N GLY A 38 -6.53 23.26 8.89
CA GLY A 38 -7.11 22.20 9.72
C GLY A 38 -8.61 22.29 10.04
N SER A 39 -9.48 22.39 9.03
CA SER A 39 -10.88 22.02 9.22
C SER A 39 -11.42 21.19 8.06
N SER A 40 -12.27 20.22 8.37
CA SER A 40 -13.04 19.43 7.39
C SER A 40 -14.05 20.26 6.58
N THR A 41 -14.09 21.59 6.78
CA THR A 41 -14.91 22.55 6.03
C THR A 41 -14.09 23.45 5.11
N ASP A 42 -12.77 23.31 5.09
CA ASP A 42 -11.88 24.08 4.23
C ASP A 42 -12.13 23.70 2.76
N ASN A 43 -12.00 24.68 1.87
CA ASN A 43 -12.13 24.46 0.43
C ASN A 43 -10.79 24.78 -0.23
N VAL A 44 -10.34 23.88 -1.09
CA VAL A 44 -9.19 24.10 -1.97
C VAL A 44 -9.74 24.42 -3.35
N ASN A 45 -9.61 25.69 -3.75
CA ASN A 45 -10.01 26.08 -5.10
C ASN A 45 -8.87 25.74 -6.06
N ILE A 46 -9.18 25.07 -7.16
CA ILE A 46 -8.27 24.85 -8.29
C ILE A 46 -8.81 25.54 -9.53
N TYR A 47 -7.92 26.09 -10.34
CA TYR A 47 -8.25 26.86 -11.54
C TYR A 47 -7.73 26.13 -12.76
N VAL A 48 -8.65 25.53 -13.51
CA VAL A 48 -8.33 24.62 -14.61
C VAL A 48 -8.33 25.36 -15.93
N ASN A 49 -7.15 25.42 -16.55
CA ASN A 49 -6.97 25.78 -17.94
C ASN A 49 -6.71 24.50 -18.76
N GLY A 50 -7.73 24.03 -19.47
CA GLY A 50 -7.66 22.81 -20.27
C GLY A 50 -7.20 23.00 -21.71
N ASP A 51 -6.56 24.12 -22.06
CA ASP A 51 -5.92 24.28 -23.37
C ASP A 51 -4.77 23.27 -23.49
N ASN A 52 -4.86 22.36 -24.46
CA ASN A 52 -3.94 21.23 -24.59
C ASN A 52 -3.66 20.86 -26.05
N SER A 53 -2.51 20.23 -26.28
CA SER A 53 -2.08 19.69 -27.58
C SER A 53 -2.68 18.31 -27.91
N SER A 54 -3.37 17.67 -26.96
CA SER A 54 -4.04 16.37 -27.14
C SER A 54 -5.33 16.45 -27.98
N GLY A 55 -5.84 17.67 -28.21
CA GLY A 55 -7.08 17.90 -28.95
C GLY A 55 -8.35 17.56 -28.16
N ILE A 56 -8.23 17.32 -26.85
CA ILE A 56 -9.37 17.13 -25.97
C ILE A 56 -10.06 18.49 -25.77
N PRO A 57 -11.37 18.62 -25.96
CA PRO A 57 -12.07 19.88 -25.73
C PRO A 57 -11.86 20.41 -24.30
N ASN A 58 -11.63 21.71 -24.13
CA ASN A 58 -11.38 22.32 -22.81
C ASN A 58 -12.52 22.03 -21.80
N ASN A 59 -13.78 22.00 -22.27
CA ASN A 59 -14.92 21.64 -21.42
C ASN A 59 -14.87 20.18 -20.93
N ASP A 60 -14.27 19.27 -21.71
CA ASP A 60 -14.12 17.86 -21.34
C ASP A 60 -13.01 17.72 -20.28
N ILE A 61 -11.88 18.44 -20.42
CA ILE A 61 -10.86 18.52 -19.37
C ILE A 61 -11.43 19.02 -18.05
N ILE A 62 -12.21 20.11 -18.09
CA ILE A 62 -12.88 20.66 -16.90
C ILE A 62 -13.87 19.65 -16.33
N SER A 63 -14.58 18.89 -17.18
CA SER A 63 -15.51 17.86 -16.74
C SER A 63 -14.80 16.70 -16.04
N HIS A 64 -13.64 16.25 -16.55
CA HIS A 64 -12.82 15.25 -15.88
C HIS A 64 -12.29 15.75 -14.54
N ALA A 65 -11.81 17.01 -14.46
CA ALA A 65 -11.40 17.59 -13.19
C ALA A 65 -12.56 17.69 -12.17
N LEU A 66 -13.77 18.04 -12.62
CA LEU A 66 -14.97 18.05 -11.78
C LEU A 66 -15.32 16.65 -11.27
N GLN A 67 -15.18 15.62 -12.11
CA GLN A 67 -15.40 14.24 -11.72
C GLN A 67 -14.38 13.79 -10.67
N SER A 68 -13.07 14.01 -10.91
CA SER A 68 -12.02 13.70 -9.94
C SER A 68 -12.23 14.42 -8.61
N ALA A 69 -12.57 15.72 -8.64
CA ALA A 69 -12.88 16.47 -7.43
C ALA A 69 -14.10 15.90 -6.70
N SER A 70 -15.11 15.42 -7.42
CA SER A 70 -16.28 14.77 -6.83
C SER A 70 -15.91 13.47 -6.10
N GLU A 71 -15.00 12.67 -6.65
CA GLU A 71 -14.48 11.46 -5.99
C GLU A 71 -13.75 11.81 -4.69
N TRP A 72 -12.77 12.71 -4.77
CA TRP A 72 -12.02 13.15 -3.59
C TRP A 72 -12.90 13.82 -2.52
N ASN A 73 -13.99 14.49 -2.89
CA ASN A 73 -14.89 15.15 -1.94
C ASN A 73 -15.80 14.19 -1.15
N GLN A 74 -15.80 12.88 -1.45
CA GLN A 74 -16.58 11.88 -0.71
C GLN A 74 -16.07 11.66 0.72
N THR A 75 -14.80 11.95 1.00
CA THR A 75 -14.10 11.62 2.27
C THR A 75 -14.24 12.68 3.36
N GLY A 76 -15.07 13.71 3.16
CA GLY A 76 -15.03 14.95 3.96
C GLY A 76 -13.96 15.93 3.48
N GLY A 77 -13.79 17.06 4.18
CA GLY A 77 -12.92 18.14 3.73
C GLY A 77 -11.41 17.80 3.73
N PRO A 78 -10.57 18.66 3.12
CA PRO A 78 -10.99 19.84 2.38
C PRO A 78 -11.71 19.45 1.07
N ASN A 79 -12.72 20.24 0.69
CA ASN A 79 -13.37 20.02 -0.59
C ASN A 79 -12.56 20.69 -1.71
N ILE A 80 -12.30 19.95 -2.77
CA ILE A 80 -11.71 20.46 -4.01
C ILE A 80 -12.83 21.14 -4.81
N LEU A 81 -12.66 22.43 -5.07
CA LEU A 81 -13.60 23.23 -5.86
C LEU A 81 -12.95 23.62 -7.19
N VAL A 82 -13.48 23.07 -8.27
CA VAL A 82 -13.00 23.34 -9.63
C VAL A 82 -13.56 24.66 -10.15
N ARG A 83 -12.68 25.51 -10.69
CA ARG A 83 -13.02 26.74 -11.41
C ARG A 83 -12.48 26.65 -12.83
N SER A 84 -13.33 26.93 -13.81
CA SER A 84 -12.84 27.12 -15.18
C SER A 84 -11.97 28.37 -15.23
N TRP A 85 -10.84 28.26 -15.92
CA TRP A 85 -9.86 29.32 -16.10
C TRP A 85 -9.42 29.36 -17.56
N SER A 86 -9.12 30.55 -18.06
CA SER A 86 -8.70 30.75 -19.46
C SER A 86 -7.45 31.63 -19.57
N THR A 87 -6.85 31.97 -18.44
CA THR A 87 -5.57 32.68 -18.39
C THR A 87 -4.46 31.74 -17.96
N GLY A 88 -3.21 32.16 -18.14
CA GLY A 88 -2.06 31.41 -17.60
C GLY A 88 -2.03 31.38 -16.07
N PRO A 89 -1.09 30.61 -15.49
CA PRO A 89 -0.95 30.44 -14.05
C PRO A 89 -0.62 31.75 -13.33
N ARG A 90 -0.94 31.85 -12.04
CA ARG A 90 -0.72 33.05 -11.21
C ARG A 90 -0.25 32.69 -9.81
N ASP A 91 0.65 33.50 -9.27
CA ASP A 91 1.05 33.39 -7.86
C ASP A 91 -0.17 33.43 -6.90
N ALA A 92 -0.12 32.63 -5.83
CA ALA A 92 -1.16 32.49 -4.82
C ALA A 92 -2.49 31.89 -5.34
N GLN A 93 -2.42 31.15 -6.44
CA GLN A 93 -3.51 30.38 -7.03
C GLN A 93 -3.07 28.91 -7.16
N ASN A 94 -3.99 27.96 -7.03
CA ASN A 94 -3.71 26.56 -7.37
C ASN A 94 -4.17 26.35 -8.81
N ASP A 95 -3.24 26.29 -9.74
CA ASP A 95 -3.51 26.19 -11.17
C ASP A 95 -3.37 24.74 -11.67
N VAL A 96 -4.24 24.35 -12.61
CA VAL A 96 -4.12 23.09 -13.37
C VAL A 96 -3.96 23.45 -14.85
N TYR A 97 -2.83 23.13 -15.44
CA TYR A 97 -2.53 23.54 -16.81
C TYR A 97 -1.51 22.64 -17.52
N PHE A 98 -1.51 22.73 -18.85
CA PHE A 98 -0.60 22.00 -19.72
C PHE A 98 0.66 22.83 -20.01
N THR A 99 1.83 22.22 -19.88
CA THR A 99 3.13 22.86 -20.14
C THR A 99 4.18 21.85 -20.61
N ASN A 100 5.26 22.36 -21.21
CA ASN A 100 6.41 21.55 -21.66
C ASN A 100 7.71 22.01 -21.00
N ASP A 101 7.62 22.66 -19.83
CA ASP A 101 8.79 23.17 -19.14
C ASP A 101 9.75 22.03 -18.77
N SER A 102 10.90 22.02 -19.43
CA SER A 102 11.94 21.02 -19.22
C SER A 102 12.55 21.04 -17.81
N SER A 103 12.45 22.16 -17.06
CA SER A 103 12.90 22.16 -15.66
C SER A 103 12.00 21.32 -14.76
N MET A 104 10.73 21.20 -15.11
CA MET A 104 9.75 20.40 -14.36
C MET A 104 9.72 18.94 -14.83
N PHE A 105 9.88 18.70 -16.14
CA PHE A 105 9.83 17.36 -16.74
C PHE A 105 11.21 16.81 -17.11
N SER A 106 12.19 16.97 -16.22
CA SER A 106 13.60 16.61 -16.48
C SER A 106 13.85 15.10 -16.74
N GLY A 107 12.86 14.23 -16.49
CA GLY A 107 12.83 12.83 -16.91
C GLY A 107 11.91 12.58 -18.12
N SER A 108 12.35 11.74 -19.06
CA SER A 108 11.57 11.42 -20.27
C SER A 108 10.22 10.78 -19.98
N SER A 109 10.08 10.12 -18.83
CA SER A 109 8.90 9.33 -18.46
C SER A 109 7.89 10.05 -17.57
N VAL A 110 8.14 11.29 -17.14
CA VAL A 110 7.21 12.05 -16.28
C VAL A 110 6.02 12.58 -17.08
N LEU A 111 4.80 12.28 -16.63
CA LEU A 111 3.52 12.69 -17.27
C LEU A 111 2.92 13.98 -16.71
N ALA A 112 2.98 14.15 -15.40
CA ALA A 112 2.54 15.34 -14.69
C ALA A 112 3.36 15.49 -13.40
N VAL A 113 3.28 16.68 -12.81
CA VAL A 113 3.89 17.04 -11.54
C VAL A 113 2.92 17.92 -10.77
N THR A 114 2.64 17.54 -9.53
CA THR A 114 2.04 18.45 -8.56
C THR A 114 3.15 19.22 -7.85
N GLN A 115 3.15 20.55 -7.93
CA GLN A 115 4.14 21.41 -7.30
C GLN A 115 3.51 22.15 -6.13
N SER A 116 4.03 21.96 -4.92
CA SER A 116 3.47 22.57 -3.71
C SER A 116 4.46 23.51 -3.02
N ILE A 117 3.95 24.66 -2.58
CA ILE A 117 4.60 25.59 -1.65
C ILE A 117 4.03 25.33 -0.27
N TYR A 118 4.89 25.23 0.74
CA TYR A 118 4.47 24.83 2.08
C TYR A 118 5.38 25.41 3.16
N ASN A 119 4.90 25.35 4.41
CA ASN A 119 5.71 25.63 5.58
C ASN A 119 6.48 24.37 5.98
N SER A 120 7.80 24.38 5.82
CA SER A 120 8.68 23.24 6.13
C SER A 120 8.63 22.79 7.59
N SER A 121 8.35 23.69 8.52
CA SER A 121 8.28 23.38 9.96
C SER A 121 6.94 22.77 10.41
N THR A 122 5.89 22.88 9.60
CA THR A 122 4.55 22.40 9.98
C THR A 122 3.88 21.53 8.92
N GLY A 123 4.53 21.28 7.78
CA GLY A 123 3.93 20.61 6.62
C GLY A 123 2.76 21.36 5.96
N ARG A 124 2.43 22.59 6.39
CA ARG A 124 1.21 23.26 5.94
C ARG A 124 1.34 23.72 4.49
N ILE A 125 0.47 23.22 3.61
CA ILE A 125 0.38 23.63 2.20
C ILE A 125 -0.17 25.07 2.13
N ILE A 126 0.48 25.88 1.29
CA ILE A 126 0.14 27.28 1.00
C ILE A 126 -0.44 27.40 -0.40
N GLU A 127 0.16 26.70 -1.37
CA GLU A 127 -0.17 26.71 -2.79
C GLU A 127 0.19 25.34 -3.38
N SER A 128 -0.59 24.85 -4.34
CA SER A 128 -0.31 23.59 -5.03
C SER A 128 -0.83 23.61 -6.46
N ASP A 129 0.08 23.62 -7.42
CA ASP A 129 -0.22 23.58 -8.85
C ASP A 129 -0.12 22.16 -9.40
N ILE A 130 -0.89 21.86 -10.43
CA ILE A 130 -0.82 20.60 -11.20
C ILE A 130 -0.38 20.94 -12.63
N LEU A 131 0.82 20.51 -12.98
CA LEU A 131 1.44 20.73 -14.28
C LEU A 131 1.37 19.44 -15.09
N ILE A 132 0.68 19.47 -16.23
CA ILE A 132 0.51 18.31 -17.12
C ILE A 132 1.41 18.48 -18.34
N LYS A 133 2.15 17.43 -18.72
CA LYS A 133 3.11 17.49 -19.82
C LYS A 133 2.43 17.52 -21.18
N ASP A 134 2.41 18.67 -21.83
CA ASP A 134 1.64 18.90 -23.06
C ASP A 134 2.18 18.18 -24.32
N SER A 135 3.44 17.74 -24.28
CA SER A 135 4.06 16.95 -25.36
C SER A 135 3.60 15.49 -25.37
N VAL A 136 2.92 15.03 -24.32
CA VAL A 136 2.26 13.72 -24.28
C VAL A 136 0.82 13.88 -24.73
N LEU A 137 0.38 13.02 -25.66
CA LEU A 137 -1.00 13.03 -26.14
C LEU A 137 -1.85 12.12 -25.26
N PHE A 138 -2.73 12.73 -24.47
CA PHE A 138 -3.69 12.05 -23.61
C PHE A 138 -4.99 11.76 -24.35
N SER A 139 -5.77 10.83 -23.81
CA SER A 139 -7.12 10.53 -24.28
C SER A 139 -8.17 11.09 -23.32
N GLY A 140 -9.32 11.49 -23.88
CA GLY A 140 -10.54 11.78 -23.11
C GLY A 140 -11.42 10.53 -22.88
N ASN A 141 -10.99 9.35 -23.33
CA ASN A 141 -11.73 8.10 -23.16
C ASN A 141 -11.18 7.28 -21.99
N LYS A 142 -12.03 6.99 -21.00
CA LYS A 142 -11.68 6.25 -19.77
C LYS A 142 -11.18 4.82 -19.96
N TYR A 143 -11.26 4.28 -21.17
CA TYR A 143 -10.77 2.93 -21.47
C TYR A 143 -9.34 2.91 -22.02
N ASP A 144 -8.77 4.08 -22.34
CA ASP A 144 -7.42 4.19 -22.87
C ASP A 144 -6.39 4.30 -21.72
N GLU A 145 -5.18 3.79 -21.91
CA GLU A 145 -4.13 3.77 -20.87
C GLU A 145 -3.67 5.18 -20.44
N LEU A 146 -3.65 6.14 -21.37
CA LEU A 146 -3.31 7.54 -21.10
C LEU A 146 -4.56 8.41 -20.95
N PHE A 147 -5.54 7.93 -20.19
CA PHE A 147 -6.76 8.69 -19.92
C PHE A 147 -6.47 9.88 -18.99
N ILE A 148 -6.89 11.08 -19.41
CA ILE A 148 -6.58 12.31 -18.68
C ILE A 148 -7.27 12.39 -17.30
N GLY A 149 -8.44 11.76 -17.13
CA GLY A 149 -9.13 11.74 -15.84
C GLY A 149 -8.41 10.90 -14.78
N ASP A 150 -7.76 9.81 -15.19
CA ASP A 150 -6.91 9.01 -14.29
C ASP A 150 -5.74 9.86 -13.78
N LEU A 151 -5.07 10.58 -14.69
CA LEU A 151 -3.95 11.46 -14.35
C LEU A 151 -4.38 12.63 -13.44
N ILE A 152 -5.45 13.34 -13.78
CA ILE A 152 -5.92 14.46 -12.97
C ILE A 152 -6.31 13.99 -11.57
N SER A 153 -6.96 12.84 -11.45
CA SER A 153 -7.33 12.25 -10.16
C SER A 153 -6.11 11.94 -9.30
N HIS A 154 -5.08 11.34 -9.89
CA HIS A 154 -3.79 11.06 -9.24
C HIS A 154 -3.13 12.35 -8.71
N GLU A 155 -2.99 13.37 -9.56
CA GLU A 155 -2.37 14.63 -9.15
C GLU A 155 -3.21 15.39 -8.11
N MET A 156 -4.54 15.25 -8.12
CA MET A 156 -5.40 15.78 -7.06
C MET A 156 -5.12 15.12 -5.70
N GLY A 157 -4.71 13.85 -5.67
CA GLY A 157 -4.30 13.18 -4.44
C GLY A 157 -3.03 13.77 -3.85
N HIS A 158 -2.04 14.09 -4.68
CA HIS A 158 -0.86 14.87 -4.26
C HIS A 158 -1.24 16.27 -3.78
N LEU A 159 -2.15 16.95 -4.47
CA LEU A 159 -2.63 18.27 -4.08
C LEU A 159 -3.24 18.26 -2.68
N ILE A 160 -3.86 17.16 -2.25
CA ILE A 160 -4.40 17.02 -0.88
C ILE A 160 -3.42 16.39 0.11
N GLY A 161 -2.17 16.12 -0.27
CA GLY A 161 -1.09 15.70 0.63
C GLY A 161 -0.83 14.19 0.69
N LEU A 162 -1.41 13.39 -0.21
CA LEU A 162 -1.07 11.97 -0.34
C LEU A 162 0.19 11.78 -1.20
N ASP A 163 0.94 10.75 -0.86
CA ASP A 163 2.12 10.28 -1.57
C ASP A 163 1.79 9.00 -2.34
N HIS A 164 2.76 8.48 -3.09
CA HIS A 164 2.54 7.25 -3.84
C HIS A 164 2.30 6.04 -2.96
N SER A 165 1.27 5.27 -3.33
CA SER A 165 0.90 4.00 -2.70
C SER A 165 1.63 2.83 -3.37
N SER A 166 1.90 1.77 -2.61
CA SER A 166 2.40 0.50 -3.16
C SER A 166 1.28 -0.32 -3.83
N MET A 167 0.03 0.08 -3.63
CA MET A 167 -1.15 -0.61 -4.12
C MET A 167 -1.32 -0.40 -5.63
N PRO A 168 -1.23 -1.46 -6.46
CA PRO A 168 -1.29 -1.33 -7.91
C PRO A 168 -2.56 -0.63 -8.41
N PHE A 169 -3.68 -0.80 -7.72
CA PHE A 169 -4.99 -0.27 -8.11
C PHE A 169 -5.43 0.97 -7.32
N SER A 170 -4.50 1.60 -6.59
CA SER A 170 -4.75 2.89 -5.95
C SER A 170 -4.67 4.02 -6.97
N THR A 171 -5.48 5.06 -6.77
CA THR A 171 -5.34 6.33 -7.51
C THR A 171 -3.94 6.90 -7.33
N MET A 172 -3.33 6.70 -6.16
CA MET A 172 -1.97 7.11 -5.83
C MET A 172 -0.89 6.11 -6.23
N PHE A 173 -1.18 5.06 -7.01
CA PHE A 173 -0.11 4.26 -7.60
C PHE A 173 0.73 5.13 -8.57
N TYR A 174 2.06 5.11 -8.44
CA TYR A 174 2.95 6.05 -9.14
C TYR A 174 2.92 6.00 -10.68
N LYS A 175 2.38 4.91 -11.22
CA LYS A 175 2.25 4.70 -12.66
C LYS A 175 0.80 4.92 -13.06
N LEU A 176 0.60 5.61 -14.18
CA LEU A 176 -0.72 5.77 -14.75
C LEU A 176 -1.25 4.42 -15.22
N ILE A 177 -2.35 3.99 -14.61
CA ILE A 177 -3.07 2.77 -14.95
C ILE A 177 -4.56 3.07 -15.03
N ARG A 178 -5.30 2.20 -15.74
CA ARG A 178 -6.75 2.33 -15.87
C ARG A 178 -7.42 2.28 -14.50
N GLY A 179 -8.39 3.18 -14.30
CA GLY A 179 -9.30 3.14 -13.15
C GLY A 179 -8.97 4.15 -12.06
N GLN A 180 -7.81 4.82 -12.12
CA GLN A 180 -7.37 5.81 -11.12
C GLN A 180 -8.24 7.08 -11.06
N GLN A 181 -9.17 7.28 -12.00
CA GLN A 181 -10.18 8.35 -11.91
C GLN A 181 -11.12 8.16 -10.72
N THR A 182 -11.28 6.93 -10.23
CA THR A 182 -12.12 6.58 -9.07
C THR A 182 -11.20 6.26 -7.90
N ILE A 183 -11.36 6.99 -6.80
CA ILE A 183 -10.52 6.81 -5.62
C ILE A 183 -10.69 5.39 -5.05
N SER A 184 -9.58 4.74 -4.73
CA SER A 184 -9.61 3.45 -4.07
C SER A 184 -9.93 3.63 -2.59
N PHE A 185 -10.24 2.53 -1.90
CA PHE A 185 -10.43 2.57 -0.45
C PHE A 185 -9.16 3.08 0.26
N ASP A 186 -7.97 2.68 -0.20
CA ASP A 186 -6.66 3.17 0.29
C ASP A 186 -6.60 4.71 0.27
N ASP A 187 -6.95 5.30 -0.86
CA ASP A 187 -6.95 6.76 -1.05
C ASP A 187 -8.00 7.46 -0.17
N PHE A 188 -9.20 6.84 -0.05
CA PHE A 188 -10.31 7.35 0.75
C PHE A 188 -9.93 7.50 2.22
N ILE A 189 -9.41 6.44 2.85
CA ILE A 189 -8.99 6.50 4.24
C ILE A 189 -7.65 7.23 4.42
N GLY A 190 -6.81 7.29 3.38
CA GLY A 190 -5.66 8.19 3.28
C GLY A 190 -6.03 9.63 3.55
N LYS A 191 -6.93 10.19 2.74
CA LYS A 191 -7.42 11.55 2.93
C LYS A 191 -8.13 11.72 4.28
N LYS A 192 -8.95 10.74 4.68
CA LYS A 192 -9.67 10.80 5.96
C LYS A 192 -8.71 10.91 7.15
N SER A 193 -7.60 10.17 7.14
CA SER A 193 -6.59 10.21 8.20
C SER A 193 -5.87 11.56 8.33
N LEU A 194 -5.74 12.30 7.22
CA LEU A 194 -5.16 13.65 7.23
C LEU A 194 -6.12 14.72 7.76
N TYR A 195 -7.42 14.59 7.48
CA TYR A 195 -8.35 15.72 7.64
C TYR A 195 -9.60 15.48 8.50
N ASP A 196 -9.89 14.22 8.86
CA ASP A 196 -11.05 13.84 9.67
C ASP A 196 -10.66 12.90 10.82
N GLN A 197 -9.72 13.38 11.64
CA GLN A 197 -9.18 12.64 12.78
C GLN A 197 -10.17 12.39 13.93
N ARG A 198 -11.41 12.88 13.83
CA ARG A 198 -12.41 12.79 14.90
C ARG A 198 -13.42 11.66 14.70
N SER A 199 -13.35 10.96 13.55
CA SER A 199 -14.40 10.05 13.08
C SER A 199 -13.86 8.66 12.74
N TYR A 200 -12.87 8.16 13.50
CA TYR A 200 -12.31 6.83 13.27
C TYR A 200 -13.27 5.74 13.74
N GLN A 201 -13.89 5.06 12.78
CA GLN A 201 -14.48 3.74 12.97
C GLN A 201 -13.36 2.76 12.58
N GLY A 202 -13.03 1.81 13.46
CA GLY A 202 -11.95 0.82 13.26
C GLY A 202 -10.51 1.35 13.28
N LYS A 203 -9.63 0.71 14.06
CA LYS A 203 -8.19 0.98 14.07
C LYS A 203 -7.35 -0.27 14.29
N ILE A 204 -6.31 -0.47 13.48
CA ILE A 204 -5.30 -1.53 13.68
C ILE A 204 -3.92 -0.88 13.65
N GLN A 205 -3.14 -1.02 14.71
CA GLN A 205 -1.80 -0.45 14.81
C GLN A 205 -0.78 -1.47 15.29
N GLY A 206 0.51 -1.17 15.15
CA GLY A 206 1.59 -1.99 15.68
C GLY A 206 2.96 -1.45 15.29
N LYS A 207 3.99 -2.30 15.39
CA LYS A 207 5.35 -2.01 14.95
C LYS A 207 5.93 -3.11 14.09
N VAL A 208 6.66 -2.76 13.05
CA VAL A 208 7.50 -3.68 12.26
C VAL A 208 8.91 -3.66 12.80
N ALA A 209 9.48 -4.84 13.04
CA ALA A 209 10.86 -4.99 13.51
C ALA A 209 11.54 -6.23 12.91
N GLY A 210 12.85 -6.30 13.07
CA GLY A 210 13.68 -7.44 12.73
C GLY A 210 14.83 -7.63 13.72
N GLY A 211 15.53 -8.76 13.61
CA GLY A 211 16.67 -9.11 14.44
C GLY A 211 16.31 -9.54 15.86
N SER A 212 17.23 -10.22 16.52
CA SER A 212 17.06 -10.67 17.92
C SER A 212 16.90 -9.51 18.91
N ASP A 213 17.43 -8.34 18.56
CA ASP A 213 17.36 -7.13 19.38
C ASP A 213 16.04 -6.35 19.18
N ILE A 214 15.15 -6.84 18.32
CA ILE A 214 13.85 -6.22 18.02
C ILE A 214 14.05 -4.79 17.49
N THR A 215 14.93 -4.67 16.50
CA THR A 215 15.26 -3.41 15.86
C THR A 215 14.13 -2.99 14.93
N SER A 216 13.61 -1.78 15.12
CA SER A 216 12.57 -1.21 14.25
C SER A 216 13.00 -1.17 12.79
N VAL A 217 12.07 -1.54 11.92
CA VAL A 217 12.28 -1.47 10.46
C VAL A 217 11.57 -0.23 9.94
N PHE A 218 12.35 0.70 9.38
CA PHE A 218 11.85 1.91 8.75
C PHE A 218 11.46 1.64 7.29
N GLY A 219 10.26 2.06 6.88
CA GLY A 219 9.75 1.96 5.51
C GLY A 219 9.36 0.56 5.03
N ALA A 220 9.03 -0.35 5.95
CA ALA A 220 8.37 -1.59 5.56
C ALA A 220 6.96 -1.28 5.06
N ASP A 221 6.58 -1.88 3.93
CA ASP A 221 5.28 -1.75 3.32
C ASP A 221 4.31 -2.74 3.98
N VAL A 222 3.41 -2.20 4.78
CA VAL A 222 2.39 -2.94 5.52
C VAL A 222 1.07 -2.83 4.76
N LYS A 223 0.53 -3.97 4.35
CA LYS A 223 -0.75 -4.11 3.65
C LYS A 223 -1.81 -4.70 4.55
N LEU A 224 -3.03 -4.19 4.46
CA LEU A 224 -4.21 -4.65 5.18
C LEU A 224 -5.17 -5.34 4.21
N ILE A 225 -5.53 -6.57 4.53
CA ILE A 225 -6.42 -7.42 3.72
C ILE A 225 -7.75 -7.55 4.44
N SER A 226 -8.86 -7.31 3.74
CA SER A 226 -10.21 -7.59 4.26
C SER A 226 -10.65 -8.99 3.86
N SER A 227 -11.08 -9.78 4.83
CA SER A 227 -11.69 -11.09 4.59
C SER A 227 -12.99 -10.95 3.79
N THR A 228 -13.79 -9.93 4.10
CA THR A 228 -15.10 -9.72 3.49
C THR A 228 -15.00 -9.38 2.01
N SER A 229 -14.14 -8.42 1.65
CA SER A 229 -13.95 -8.02 0.24
C SER A 229 -13.07 -9.00 -0.55
N GLY A 230 -12.17 -9.73 0.12
CA GLY A 230 -11.19 -10.58 -0.56
C GLY A 230 -10.12 -9.79 -1.28
N GLN A 231 -9.76 -8.63 -0.76
CA GLN A 231 -8.80 -7.71 -1.40
C GLN A 231 -7.87 -7.12 -0.35
N VAL A 232 -6.69 -6.69 -0.82
CA VAL A 232 -5.89 -5.73 -0.05
C VAL A 232 -6.58 -4.37 -0.19
N ILE A 233 -7.05 -3.83 0.93
CA ILE A 233 -7.86 -2.60 0.94
C ILE A 233 -7.04 -1.35 1.29
N ALA A 234 -5.88 -1.53 1.91
CA ALA A 234 -5.05 -0.44 2.40
C ALA A 234 -3.57 -0.84 2.49
N SER A 235 -2.69 0.14 2.38
CA SER A 235 -1.24 0.01 2.58
C SER A 235 -0.68 1.21 3.35
N THR A 236 0.47 1.05 3.98
CA THR A 236 1.24 2.14 4.60
C THR A 236 2.71 1.76 4.72
N LEU A 237 3.58 2.75 4.92
CA LEU A 237 4.99 2.54 5.22
C LEU A 237 5.22 2.72 6.72
N SER A 238 5.95 1.79 7.35
CA SER A 238 6.34 1.92 8.74
C SER A 238 7.26 3.13 8.96
N ASP A 239 7.08 3.80 10.10
CA ASP A 239 7.87 4.96 10.48
C ASP A 239 9.26 4.59 11.04
N GLU A 240 10.12 5.56 11.36
CA GLU A 240 11.50 5.35 11.84
C GLU A 240 11.56 4.44 13.09
N ASP A 241 10.55 4.52 13.94
CA ASP A 241 10.44 3.70 15.15
C ASP A 241 9.71 2.37 14.91
N GLY A 242 9.46 2.05 13.63
CA GLY A 242 8.80 0.85 13.12
C GLY A 242 7.28 0.92 13.18
N SER A 243 6.68 1.97 13.72
CA SER A 243 5.22 2.05 13.89
C SER A 243 4.47 2.07 12.56
N TYR A 244 3.29 1.46 12.56
CA TYR A 244 2.28 1.62 11.52
C TYR A 244 0.90 1.66 12.17
N SER A 245 -0.09 2.19 11.45
CA SER A 245 -1.49 2.25 11.90
C SER A 245 -2.39 2.27 10.69
N PHE A 246 -3.57 1.66 10.78
CA PHE A 246 -4.71 1.80 9.88
C PHE A 246 -5.87 2.35 10.67
N GLU A 247 -6.50 3.41 10.18
CA GLU A 247 -7.57 4.11 10.89
C GLU A 247 -8.74 4.39 9.94
N GLY A 248 -9.97 4.37 10.46
CA GLY A 248 -11.15 4.63 9.63
C GLY A 248 -11.62 3.40 8.84
N ILE A 249 -11.13 2.21 9.18
CA ILE A 249 -11.49 0.94 8.53
C ILE A 249 -12.82 0.37 9.05
N PRO A 250 -13.60 -0.34 8.22
CA PRO A 250 -14.88 -0.91 8.64
C PRO A 250 -14.79 -1.77 9.91
N LEU A 251 -15.83 -1.71 10.73
CA LEU A 251 -16.05 -2.69 11.79
C LEU A 251 -16.78 -3.92 11.23
N ASN A 252 -16.84 -4.99 12.02
CA ASN A 252 -17.48 -6.26 11.70
C ASN A 252 -16.82 -6.97 10.50
N ASP A 253 -15.50 -6.91 10.45
CA ASP A 253 -14.67 -7.57 9.45
C ASP A 253 -13.40 -8.14 10.12
N VAL A 254 -12.84 -9.18 9.51
CA VAL A 254 -11.57 -9.79 9.89
C VAL A 254 -10.48 -9.32 8.94
N TYR A 255 -9.41 -8.79 9.51
CA TYR A 255 -8.30 -8.24 8.75
C TYR A 255 -7.04 -9.09 8.86
N TYR A 256 -6.30 -9.20 7.76
CA TYR A 256 -4.97 -9.82 7.75
C TYR A 256 -3.91 -8.79 7.39
N ILE A 257 -2.68 -9.00 7.84
CA ILE A 257 -1.56 -8.10 7.56
C ILE A 257 -0.52 -8.84 6.72
N TYR A 258 -0.04 -8.19 5.67
CA TYR A 258 1.09 -8.63 4.87
C TYR A 258 2.17 -7.54 4.88
N ILE A 259 3.42 -7.91 5.14
CA ILE A 259 4.55 -6.99 5.21
C ILE A 259 5.51 -7.32 4.07
N SER A 260 5.88 -6.33 3.27
CA SER A 260 6.83 -6.46 2.16
C SER A 260 7.88 -5.34 2.15
N PRO A 261 9.01 -5.53 1.46
CA PRO A 261 9.91 -4.41 1.16
C PRO A 261 9.24 -3.43 0.21
N PHE A 262 9.34 -2.13 0.48
CA PHE A 262 8.96 -1.10 -0.48
C PHE A 262 10.11 -0.84 -1.46
N LYS A 263 9.87 -1.07 -2.75
CA LYS A 263 10.93 -1.07 -3.78
C LYS A 263 10.97 0.20 -4.64
N ALA A 264 9.90 1.00 -4.66
CA ALA A 264 9.77 2.20 -5.49
C ALA A 264 10.16 3.48 -4.73
N LEU A 265 11.30 3.49 -4.04
CA LEU A 265 11.70 4.56 -3.11
C LEU A 265 11.87 5.94 -3.77
N ASP A 266 12.12 5.98 -5.07
CA ASP A 266 12.26 7.21 -5.85
C ASP A 266 10.91 7.87 -6.20
N THR A 267 9.80 7.20 -5.93
CA THR A 267 8.45 7.70 -6.21
C THR A 267 7.80 8.32 -4.96
N VAL A 268 8.34 8.06 -3.77
CA VAL A 268 7.81 8.59 -2.51
C VAL A 268 8.65 9.77 -1.98
N SER A 269 8.11 10.46 -0.98
CA SER A 269 8.74 11.60 -0.31
C SER A 269 10.15 11.30 0.21
N GLN A 270 10.97 12.36 0.27
CA GLN A 270 12.37 12.29 0.68
C GLN A 270 12.58 11.61 2.04
N TYR A 271 11.59 11.70 2.91
CA TYR A 271 11.56 11.04 4.21
C TYR A 271 11.95 9.55 4.12
N TYR A 272 11.41 8.83 3.13
CA TYR A 272 11.60 7.38 2.97
C TYR A 272 12.80 7.01 2.08
N GLN A 273 13.52 7.96 1.47
CA GLN A 273 14.58 7.64 0.49
C GLN A 273 15.79 6.88 1.08
N THR A 274 15.94 6.84 2.39
CA THR A 274 17.03 6.11 3.08
C THR A 274 16.67 4.69 3.50
N VAL A 275 15.41 4.27 3.28
CA VAL A 275 14.90 2.95 3.65
C VAL A 275 15.81 1.83 3.14
N LYS A 276 15.90 0.78 3.95
CA LYS A 276 16.71 -0.41 3.69
C LYS A 276 15.87 -1.66 3.81
N THR A 277 16.25 -2.65 3.02
CA THR A 277 15.56 -3.92 2.91
C THR A 277 16.49 -5.09 3.20
N ASP A 278 17.81 -4.87 3.22
CA ASP A 278 18.89 -5.86 3.27
C ASP A 278 19.15 -6.44 4.67
N PHE A 279 18.09 -6.86 5.35
CA PHE A 279 18.13 -7.29 6.75
C PHE A 279 18.24 -8.81 6.94
N CYS A 280 18.17 -9.59 5.86
CA CYS A 280 18.28 -11.04 5.92
C CYS A 280 19.73 -11.50 5.76
N SER A 281 19.97 -12.80 6.00
CA SER A 281 21.30 -13.41 5.95
C SER A 281 22.05 -13.05 4.67
N SER A 282 23.32 -12.66 4.82
CA SER A 282 24.17 -12.13 3.73
C SER A 282 23.71 -10.80 3.13
N PHE A 283 23.01 -9.97 3.92
CA PHE A 283 22.44 -8.69 3.47
C PHE A 283 21.52 -8.84 2.25
N ASN A 284 20.73 -9.92 2.24
CA ASN A 284 19.66 -10.08 1.28
C ASN A 284 18.44 -9.31 1.74
N ASP A 285 17.61 -8.91 0.78
CA ASP A 285 16.33 -8.28 1.09
C ASP A 285 15.43 -9.21 1.91
N PHE A 286 14.73 -8.65 2.90
CA PHE A 286 13.60 -9.34 3.49
C PHE A 286 12.49 -9.49 2.46
N ARG A 287 11.75 -10.57 2.60
CA ARG A 287 10.69 -10.96 1.68
C ARG A 287 9.34 -10.49 2.20
N GLY A 288 8.40 -10.35 1.28
CA GLY A 288 6.99 -10.29 1.60
C GLY A 288 6.50 -11.50 2.41
N ALA A 289 5.78 -11.27 3.51
CA ALA A 289 5.18 -12.33 4.33
C ALA A 289 3.98 -11.85 5.14
N PHE A 290 3.13 -12.80 5.53
CA PHE A 290 1.95 -12.54 6.34
C PHE A 290 2.27 -12.50 7.83
N TYR A 291 1.55 -11.65 8.56
CA TYR A 291 1.56 -11.67 10.00
C TYR A 291 0.95 -12.98 10.50
N GLN A 292 1.75 -13.74 11.24
CA GLN A 292 1.39 -15.05 11.77
C GLN A 292 1.89 -15.21 13.21
N GLY A 293 1.39 -16.22 13.92
CA GLY A 293 1.82 -16.51 15.29
C GLY A 293 3.22 -17.10 15.36
N CYS A 294 3.84 -17.05 16.54
CA CYS A 294 5.11 -17.76 16.77
C CYS A 294 4.90 -19.27 16.91
N GLY A 295 5.86 -20.04 16.38
CA GLY A 295 5.92 -21.50 16.52
C GLY A 295 5.50 -22.25 15.25
N ASN A 296 5.95 -23.51 15.14
CA ASN A 296 5.77 -24.31 13.93
C ASN A 296 4.31 -24.59 13.57
N SER A 297 3.41 -24.65 14.56
CA SER A 297 1.98 -24.87 14.33
C SER A 297 1.24 -23.66 13.75
N ARG A 298 1.84 -22.47 13.80
CA ARG A 298 1.28 -21.23 13.24
C ARG A 298 2.03 -20.74 12.00
N LYS A 299 3.06 -21.47 11.58
CA LYS A 299 3.83 -21.15 10.39
C LYS A 299 2.96 -21.30 9.15
N GLY A 300 2.86 -20.23 8.35
CA GLY A 300 2.03 -20.20 7.14
C GLY A 300 0.52 -20.07 7.39
N TYR A 301 0.11 -19.76 8.61
CA TYR A 301 -1.29 -19.45 8.96
C TYR A 301 -1.42 -17.98 9.39
N PRO A 302 -1.76 -17.07 8.47
CA PRO A 302 -1.98 -15.67 8.78
C PRO A 302 -3.00 -15.49 9.90
N ILE A 303 -2.75 -14.54 10.79
CA ILE A 303 -3.64 -14.22 11.91
C ILE A 303 -4.72 -13.25 11.44
N GLY A 304 -5.98 -13.65 11.60
CA GLY A 304 -7.14 -12.79 11.44
C GLY A 304 -7.32 -11.85 12.64
N ILE A 305 -7.47 -10.56 12.38
CA ILE A 305 -7.68 -9.49 13.35
C ILE A 305 -9.12 -9.01 13.22
N HIS A 306 -9.98 -9.44 14.13
CA HIS A 306 -11.38 -9.02 14.12
C HIS A 306 -11.55 -7.64 14.77
N LEU A 307 -12.21 -6.74 14.06
CA LEU A 307 -12.70 -5.48 14.60
C LEU A 307 -14.21 -5.52 14.78
N THR A 308 -14.68 -5.20 15.97
CA THR A 308 -16.12 -5.09 16.28
C THR A 308 -16.43 -3.75 16.92
N SER A 309 -17.71 -3.49 17.20
CA SER A 309 -18.11 -2.33 17.99
C SER A 309 -17.56 -2.37 19.43
N GLU A 310 -17.34 -3.56 19.99
CA GLU A 310 -16.78 -3.79 21.32
C GLU A 310 -15.25 -3.76 21.33
N ARG A 311 -14.61 -4.17 20.23
CA ARG A 311 -13.16 -4.10 20.00
C ARG A 311 -12.84 -3.32 18.72
N PRO A 312 -13.14 -2.00 18.69
CA PRO A 312 -12.96 -1.20 17.47
C PRO A 312 -11.50 -0.82 17.21
N GLN A 313 -10.60 -1.10 18.17
CA GLN A 313 -9.19 -0.80 18.07
C GLN A 313 -8.36 -1.99 18.53
N VAL A 314 -7.34 -2.33 17.75
CA VAL A 314 -6.42 -3.43 18.04
C VAL A 314 -4.98 -2.97 17.86
N ASP A 315 -4.14 -3.34 18.81
CA ASP A 315 -2.68 -3.24 18.71
C ASP A 315 -2.11 -4.65 18.48
N THR A 316 -1.42 -4.87 17.37
CA THR A 316 -0.83 -6.16 17.01
C THR A 316 0.47 -6.45 17.78
N GLY A 317 1.02 -5.45 18.46
CA GLY A 317 2.33 -5.49 19.08
C GLY A 317 3.43 -5.36 18.04
N ILE A 318 4.35 -6.32 18.02
CA ILE A 318 5.51 -6.29 17.13
C ILE A 318 5.32 -7.35 16.06
N ILE A 319 5.32 -6.97 14.79
CA ILE A 319 5.34 -7.90 13.68
C ILE A 319 6.77 -8.00 13.16
N SER A 320 7.25 -9.23 13.00
CA SER A 320 8.57 -9.49 12.43
C SER A 320 8.50 -9.36 10.92
N ILE A 321 9.47 -8.70 10.29
CA ILE A 321 9.80 -8.97 8.87
C ILE A 321 10.11 -10.46 8.71
N LYS A 322 10.08 -11.00 7.48
CA LYS A 322 10.45 -12.40 7.23
C LYS A 322 11.43 -12.52 6.08
N CYS A 323 12.31 -13.52 6.17
CA CYS A 323 13.33 -13.79 5.16
C CYS A 323 12.90 -14.85 4.14
N GLY A 324 11.69 -15.38 4.26
CA GLY A 324 11.18 -16.44 3.41
C GLY A 324 9.66 -16.46 3.39
N LEU A 325 9.11 -17.25 2.47
CA LEU A 325 7.69 -17.55 2.42
C LEU A 325 7.41 -18.70 3.38
N ASP A 326 6.49 -18.48 4.30
CA ASP A 326 6.05 -19.49 5.24
C ASP A 326 4.75 -20.12 4.75
N THR A 327 4.73 -21.45 4.68
CA THR A 327 3.55 -22.26 4.36
C THR A 327 3.36 -23.34 5.44
N PRO A 328 2.13 -23.83 5.67
CA PRO A 328 1.90 -24.86 6.68
C PRO A 328 2.60 -26.18 6.35
N LEU A 329 3.16 -26.84 7.37
CA LEU A 329 3.82 -28.14 7.19
C LEU A 329 2.85 -29.24 6.74
N GLY A 330 1.62 -29.25 7.25
CA GLY A 330 0.59 -30.22 6.86
C GLY A 330 0.16 -30.04 5.40
N TYR A 331 0.03 -28.78 4.96
CA TYR A 331 -0.19 -28.47 3.55
C TYR A 331 0.96 -28.99 2.67
N MET A 332 2.20 -28.73 3.07
CA MET A 332 3.37 -29.18 2.31
C MET A 332 3.46 -30.70 2.19
N SER A 333 2.98 -31.48 3.18
CA SER A 333 3.01 -32.94 3.13
C SER A 333 1.95 -33.54 2.21
N GLU A 334 0.79 -32.89 2.06
CA GLU A 334 -0.35 -33.39 1.27
C GLU A 334 -0.36 -32.88 -0.18
N ARG A 335 0.46 -31.87 -0.48
CA ARG A 335 0.51 -31.17 -1.77
C ARG A 335 0.56 -32.11 -2.99
N GLY A 336 -0.54 -32.14 -3.73
CA GLY A 336 -0.86 -33.00 -4.88
C GLY A 336 -0.61 -34.50 -4.71
N VAL A 337 -0.66 -34.98 -3.46
CA VAL A 337 -0.78 -36.41 -3.14
C VAL A 337 -2.09 -36.73 -2.41
N GLY A 338 -2.71 -35.72 -1.78
CA GLY A 338 -3.98 -35.84 -1.05
C GLY A 338 -4.61 -34.48 -0.79
N SER A 339 -5.59 -34.47 0.12
CA SER A 339 -6.33 -33.26 0.51
C SER A 339 -5.76 -32.70 1.82
N PHE A 340 -5.50 -31.40 1.86
CA PHE A 340 -5.12 -30.69 3.08
C PHE A 340 -6.38 -30.31 3.86
N GLU A 341 -6.55 -30.89 5.04
CA GLU A 341 -7.72 -30.64 5.89
C GLU A 341 -7.54 -29.35 6.70
N LEU A 342 -8.48 -28.42 6.52
CA LEU A 342 -8.68 -27.27 7.39
C LEU A 342 -9.80 -27.59 8.36
N ASP A 343 -9.60 -27.21 9.61
CA ASP A 343 -10.55 -27.51 10.68
C ASP A 343 -11.79 -26.63 10.53
N GLY A 344 -12.90 -27.24 10.11
CA GLY A 344 -14.18 -26.58 9.89
C GLY A 344 -15.06 -26.49 11.15
N SER A 345 -14.54 -26.74 12.35
CA SER A 345 -15.31 -26.45 13.57
C SER A 345 -15.73 -24.97 13.64
N GLU A 346 -16.88 -24.68 14.28
CA GLU A 346 -17.37 -23.31 14.52
C GLU A 346 -16.25 -22.44 15.12
N ASP A 347 -15.61 -22.95 16.18
CA ASP A 347 -14.48 -22.31 16.85
C ASP A 347 -13.26 -22.04 15.95
N LYS A 348 -13.22 -22.50 14.69
CA LYS A 348 -12.15 -22.34 13.68
C LYS A 348 -12.58 -21.91 12.28
N SER A 349 -13.84 -21.56 12.09
CA SER A 349 -14.23 -20.75 10.92
C SER A 349 -13.36 -19.49 10.89
N GLY A 350 -13.00 -18.91 9.74
CA GLY A 350 -12.13 -17.72 9.74
C GLY A 350 -10.62 -17.99 9.82
N ASP A 351 -10.15 -19.23 9.71
CA ASP A 351 -8.72 -19.53 9.53
C ASP A 351 -8.28 -19.18 8.09
N SER A 352 -6.98 -19.00 7.92
CA SER A 352 -6.38 -18.73 6.63
C SER A 352 -5.04 -19.43 6.53
N PHE A 353 -4.62 -19.75 5.32
CA PHE A 353 -3.30 -20.29 5.10
C PHE A 353 -2.67 -19.77 3.82
N VAL A 354 -1.35 -19.91 3.74
CA VAL A 354 -0.57 -19.56 2.57
C VAL A 354 -0.28 -20.83 1.78
N GLY A 355 -0.83 -20.90 0.57
CA GLY A 355 -0.52 -21.94 -0.41
C GLY A 355 0.58 -21.49 -1.38
N PHE A 356 1.19 -22.43 -2.08
CA PHE A 356 2.31 -22.18 -2.99
C PHE A 356 2.33 -23.19 -4.14
N PHE A 357 2.61 -22.72 -5.35
CA PHE A 357 2.91 -23.48 -6.56
C PHE A 357 4.36 -23.25 -6.99
N SER A 358 5.07 -24.32 -7.31
CA SER A 358 6.38 -24.21 -7.96
C SER A 358 6.15 -24.07 -9.46
N HIS A 359 7.18 -23.67 -10.19
CA HIS A 359 7.10 -23.55 -11.64
C HIS A 359 6.67 -24.87 -12.32
N SER A 360 7.11 -26.02 -11.81
CA SER A 360 6.67 -27.31 -12.34
C SER A 360 5.20 -27.60 -12.01
N ASP A 361 4.70 -27.17 -10.85
CA ASP A 361 3.29 -27.39 -10.51
C ASP A 361 2.36 -26.59 -11.43
N VAL A 362 2.77 -25.37 -11.81
CA VAL A 362 2.04 -24.55 -12.79
C VAL A 362 2.06 -25.21 -14.17
N GLN A 363 3.23 -25.68 -14.63
CA GLN A 363 3.37 -26.35 -15.93
C GLN A 363 2.57 -27.66 -16.01
N ASP A 364 2.55 -28.43 -14.92
CA ASP A 364 1.82 -29.70 -14.83
C ASP A 364 0.33 -29.51 -14.45
N GLN A 365 -0.11 -28.26 -14.23
CA GLN A 365 -1.45 -27.91 -13.72
C GLN A 365 -1.84 -28.72 -12.47
N ARG A 366 -0.87 -28.95 -11.58
CA ARG A 366 -1.08 -29.66 -10.33
C ARG A 366 -1.91 -28.77 -9.41
N ASN A 367 -3.09 -29.24 -9.02
CA ASN A 367 -3.94 -28.53 -8.09
C ASN A 367 -3.56 -28.79 -6.63
N ASP A 368 -3.90 -27.83 -5.79
CA ASP A 368 -4.04 -28.04 -4.35
C ASP A 368 -5.47 -28.43 -4.04
N GLU A 369 -5.66 -29.47 -3.24
CA GLU A 369 -6.97 -29.91 -2.77
C GLU A 369 -7.09 -29.65 -1.27
N ILE A 370 -8.14 -28.94 -0.87
CA ILE A 370 -8.42 -28.49 0.49
C ILE A 370 -9.75 -29.11 0.92
N LEU A 371 -9.79 -29.69 2.12
CA LEU A 371 -11.01 -30.24 2.71
C LEU A 371 -11.46 -29.33 3.87
N ILE A 372 -12.73 -28.93 3.86
CA ILE A 372 -13.38 -28.24 4.99
C ILE A 372 -14.63 -29.06 5.35
N ASP A 373 -14.66 -29.59 6.57
CA ASP A 373 -15.79 -30.34 7.12
C ASP A 373 -16.58 -29.45 8.09
N LEU A 374 -17.78 -29.02 7.66
CA LEU A 374 -18.74 -28.23 8.44
C LEU A 374 -19.96 -29.08 8.83
N SER A 375 -19.83 -30.42 8.86
CA SER A 375 -20.95 -31.31 9.14
C SER A 375 -21.48 -31.21 10.57
N GLU A 376 -20.65 -30.71 11.49
CA GLU A 376 -21.01 -30.45 12.89
C GLU A 376 -21.53 -29.02 13.13
N PHE A 377 -21.46 -28.12 12.15
CA PHE A 377 -21.94 -26.75 12.28
C PHE A 377 -23.48 -26.67 12.24
N ASP A 378 -24.09 -26.05 13.26
CA ASP A 378 -25.54 -25.86 13.31
C ASP A 378 -25.99 -24.71 12.41
N SER A 379 -26.48 -25.06 11.23
CA SER A 379 -27.06 -24.11 10.26
C SER A 379 -28.58 -24.10 10.26
N SER A 380 -29.24 -24.67 11.28
CA SER A 380 -30.70 -24.88 11.27
C SER A 380 -31.53 -23.62 11.54
N ASP A 381 -30.94 -22.57 12.08
CA ASP A 381 -31.63 -21.34 12.50
C ASP A 381 -31.59 -20.19 11.46
N GLY A 382 -31.06 -20.44 10.25
CA GLY A 382 -30.99 -19.41 9.22
C GLY A 382 -30.34 -19.85 7.91
N ASN A 383 -30.07 -18.89 7.04
CA ASN A 383 -29.31 -19.11 5.81
C ASN A 383 -27.85 -18.76 6.08
N TYR A 384 -27.00 -19.79 6.08
CA TYR A 384 -25.56 -19.65 6.25
C TYR A 384 -24.82 -19.93 4.95
N TYR A 385 -23.64 -19.35 4.82
CA TYR A 385 -22.77 -19.56 3.67
C TYR A 385 -21.33 -19.80 4.11
N LEU A 386 -20.65 -20.69 3.39
CA LEU A 386 -19.21 -20.81 3.37
C LEU A 386 -18.68 -19.79 2.37
N ASP A 387 -18.00 -18.77 2.88
CA ASP A 387 -17.28 -17.79 2.09
C ASP A 387 -15.83 -18.23 1.94
N LEU A 388 -15.32 -18.16 0.71
CA LEU A 388 -13.95 -18.52 0.34
C LEU A 388 -13.28 -17.35 -0.38
N ARG A 389 -12.01 -17.08 -0.08
CA ARG A 389 -11.20 -16.07 -0.78
C ARG A 389 -9.85 -16.67 -1.17
N VAL A 390 -9.41 -16.39 -2.40
CA VAL A 390 -8.08 -16.71 -2.90
C VAL A 390 -7.44 -15.43 -3.40
N LEU A 391 -6.45 -14.93 -2.67
CA LEU A 391 -5.78 -13.67 -2.99
C LEU A 391 -4.36 -13.92 -3.48
N SER A 392 -3.98 -13.25 -4.56
CA SER A 392 -2.63 -13.38 -5.13
C SER A 392 -2.14 -12.16 -5.89
N GLN A 393 -3.06 -11.38 -6.47
CA GLN A 393 -2.72 -10.34 -7.42
C GLN A 393 -1.91 -9.20 -6.78
N GLU A 394 -2.37 -8.70 -5.64
CA GLU A 394 -1.78 -7.57 -4.92
C GLU A 394 -0.49 -7.94 -4.18
N PHE A 395 -0.17 -9.23 -4.10
CA PHE A 395 1.13 -9.72 -3.63
C PHE A 395 2.15 -9.86 -4.77
N TYR A 396 1.77 -9.46 -5.99
CA TYR A 396 2.58 -9.61 -7.20
C TYR A 396 3.06 -11.05 -7.43
N SER A 397 2.17 -12.00 -7.14
CA SER A 397 2.35 -13.42 -7.47
C SER A 397 1.83 -13.65 -8.89
N LYS A 398 2.73 -13.76 -9.88
CA LYS A 398 2.39 -13.82 -11.32
C LYS A 398 1.87 -15.19 -11.74
N VAL A 399 0.63 -15.46 -11.38
CA VAL A 399 -0.08 -16.71 -11.65
C VAL A 399 -1.58 -16.42 -11.62
N ALA A 400 -2.34 -17.05 -12.51
CA ALA A 400 -3.79 -17.03 -12.44
C ALA A 400 -4.29 -18.31 -11.75
N TYR A 401 -5.45 -18.24 -11.11
CA TYR A 401 -6.05 -19.38 -10.41
C TYR A 401 -7.47 -19.62 -10.87
N GLU A 402 -7.85 -20.90 -10.83
CA GLU A 402 -9.24 -21.34 -10.85
C GLU A 402 -9.55 -22.08 -9.54
N MET A 403 -10.76 -21.89 -9.03
CA MET A 403 -11.25 -22.55 -7.83
C MET A 403 -12.51 -23.37 -8.16
N GLU A 404 -12.43 -24.68 -7.97
CA GLU A 404 -13.57 -25.60 -8.03
C GLU A 404 -13.95 -26.01 -6.61
N VAL A 405 -15.23 -25.89 -6.24
CA VAL A 405 -15.75 -26.30 -4.93
C VAL A 405 -16.79 -27.37 -5.14
N SER A 406 -16.55 -28.56 -4.59
CA SER A 406 -17.47 -29.71 -4.65
C SER A 406 -18.11 -29.96 -3.29
N VAL A 407 -19.43 -30.11 -3.28
CA VAL A 407 -20.24 -30.44 -2.09
C VAL A 407 -21.33 -31.43 -2.48
N GLY A 408 -21.26 -32.65 -1.96
CA GLY A 408 -22.11 -33.75 -2.41
C GLY A 408 -21.99 -34.00 -3.92
N ALA A 409 -23.08 -33.77 -4.67
CA ALA A 409 -23.12 -33.89 -6.13
C ALA A 409 -23.05 -32.54 -6.87
N GLN A 410 -22.94 -31.43 -6.14
CA GLN A 410 -22.87 -30.07 -6.71
C GLN A 410 -21.41 -29.64 -6.85
N THR A 411 -21.15 -28.86 -7.89
CA THR A 411 -19.84 -28.26 -8.17
C THR A 411 -20.02 -26.79 -8.52
N TYR A 412 -19.24 -25.92 -7.87
CA TYR A 412 -19.20 -24.48 -8.09
C TYR A 412 -17.83 -24.11 -8.65
N ASN A 413 -17.77 -23.34 -9.73
CA ASN A 413 -16.52 -22.92 -10.35
C ASN A 413 -16.37 -21.40 -10.24
N TYR A 414 -15.18 -20.96 -9.86
CA TYR A 414 -14.81 -19.56 -9.71
C TYR A 414 -13.52 -19.29 -10.47
N SER A 415 -13.53 -18.21 -11.26
CA SER A 415 -12.41 -17.74 -12.06
C SER A 415 -12.22 -16.24 -11.84
N TYR A 416 -11.22 -15.66 -12.51
CA TYR A 416 -11.04 -14.21 -12.52
C TYR A 416 -12.33 -13.47 -12.87
N SER A 417 -12.43 -12.24 -12.38
CA SER A 417 -13.55 -11.34 -12.62
C SER A 417 -13.09 -10.07 -13.33
N VAL A 418 -14.03 -9.27 -13.82
CA VAL A 418 -13.76 -7.95 -14.41
C VAL A 418 -14.57 -6.93 -13.64
N THR A 419 -13.89 -5.90 -13.14
CA THR A 419 -14.48 -4.79 -12.39
C THR A 419 -15.28 -3.85 -13.30
N SER A 420 -16.04 -2.93 -12.72
CA SER A 420 -16.94 -2.02 -13.46
C SER A 420 -16.22 -1.04 -14.40
N ASP A 421 -14.95 -0.77 -14.15
CA ASP A 421 -14.02 0.02 -14.97
C ASP A 421 -13.31 -0.81 -16.05
N ASN A 422 -13.71 -2.07 -16.24
CA ASN A 422 -13.13 -3.00 -17.21
C ASN A 422 -11.65 -3.32 -16.91
N THR A 423 -11.35 -3.51 -15.62
CA THR A 423 -10.04 -3.94 -15.11
C THR A 423 -10.15 -5.39 -14.63
N PRO A 424 -9.22 -6.28 -14.99
CA PRO A 424 -9.31 -7.67 -14.56
C PRO A 424 -8.85 -7.83 -13.11
N ASN A 425 -9.54 -8.68 -12.36
CA ASN A 425 -9.23 -9.06 -10.99
C ASN A 425 -9.02 -10.57 -10.89
N LEU A 426 -7.80 -10.99 -10.51
CA LEU A 426 -7.41 -12.40 -10.39
C LEU A 426 -7.77 -13.01 -9.03
N ASN A 427 -8.14 -12.20 -8.04
CA ASN A 427 -8.60 -12.73 -6.77
C ASN A 427 -9.96 -13.41 -6.95
N LEU A 428 -10.14 -14.55 -6.26
CA LEU A 428 -11.34 -15.37 -6.38
C LEU A 428 -12.18 -15.23 -5.12
N ASN A 429 -13.47 -14.93 -5.31
CA ASN A 429 -14.45 -14.80 -4.23
C ASN A 429 -15.53 -15.88 -4.43
N GLY A 430 -15.54 -16.87 -3.55
CA GLY A 430 -16.53 -17.95 -3.52
C GLY A 430 -17.54 -17.78 -2.39
N ARG A 431 -18.79 -18.16 -2.64
CA ARG A 431 -19.85 -18.23 -1.62
C ARG A 431 -20.78 -19.39 -1.91
N ILE A 432 -20.85 -20.34 -0.98
CA ILE A 432 -21.61 -21.58 -1.12
C ILE A 432 -22.60 -21.69 0.04
N PRO A 433 -23.91 -21.89 -0.21
CA PRO A 433 -24.88 -22.05 0.87
C PRO A 433 -24.63 -23.36 1.64
N LEU A 434 -24.79 -23.31 2.97
CA LEU A 434 -24.81 -24.51 3.81
C LEU A 434 -26.17 -25.20 3.69
N ASP A 435 -26.16 -26.54 3.71
CA ASP A 435 -27.35 -27.37 3.77
C ASP A 435 -27.88 -27.41 5.22
N SER A 436 -28.84 -26.53 5.52
CA SER A 436 -29.53 -26.49 6.81
C SER A 436 -30.47 -27.67 7.04
N SER A 437 -30.85 -28.40 5.98
CA SER A 437 -31.76 -29.55 6.06
C SER A 437 -31.04 -30.85 6.41
N ASN A 438 -29.78 -30.97 5.98
CA ASN A 438 -28.92 -32.11 6.26
C ASN A 438 -27.46 -31.66 6.43
N PRO A 439 -27.07 -31.24 7.65
CA PRO A 439 -25.71 -30.74 7.92
C PRO A 439 -24.60 -31.71 7.51
N TYR A 440 -24.83 -33.03 7.53
CA TYR A 440 -23.87 -34.03 7.05
C TYR A 440 -23.45 -33.85 5.57
N ASN A 441 -24.18 -33.07 4.79
CA ASN A 441 -23.81 -32.72 3.42
C ASN A 441 -22.77 -31.59 3.35
N ASN A 442 -22.52 -30.87 4.44
CA ASN A 442 -21.63 -29.70 4.50
C ASN A 442 -20.15 -30.12 4.60
N VAL A 443 -19.72 -30.98 3.69
CA VAL A 443 -18.32 -31.38 3.51
C VAL A 443 -17.87 -30.89 2.15
N PHE A 444 -16.90 -29.98 2.15
CA PHE A 444 -16.48 -29.24 0.97
C PHE A 444 -15.08 -29.65 0.56
N THR A 445 -14.93 -30.03 -0.71
CA THR A 445 -13.63 -30.23 -1.34
C THR A 445 -13.36 -29.06 -2.29
N ILE A 446 -12.32 -28.29 -2.00
CA ILE A 446 -11.92 -27.11 -2.76
C ILE A 446 -10.64 -27.45 -3.53
N LYS A 447 -10.64 -27.28 -4.84
CA LYS A 447 -9.45 -27.41 -5.68
C LYS A 447 -9.02 -26.06 -6.20
N ILE A 448 -7.78 -25.69 -5.92
CA ILE A 448 -7.13 -24.50 -6.47
C ILE A 448 -6.17 -24.96 -7.56
N THR A 449 -6.44 -24.58 -8.81
CA THR A 449 -5.62 -24.96 -9.95
C THR A 449 -4.85 -23.74 -10.45
N PRO A 450 -3.51 -23.78 -10.51
CA PRO A 450 -2.73 -22.70 -11.09
C PRO A 450 -2.80 -22.75 -12.62
N GLN A 451 -2.78 -21.59 -13.24
CA GLN A 451 -2.59 -21.41 -14.66
C GLN A 451 -1.38 -20.52 -14.90
N ASP A 452 -0.54 -20.92 -15.86
CA ASP A 452 0.56 -20.08 -16.31
C ASP A 452 0.01 -18.73 -16.77
N PHE A 453 0.55 -17.64 -16.24
CA PHE A 453 0.00 -16.32 -16.48
C PHE A 453 0.16 -15.88 -17.95
N ASP A 454 1.26 -16.27 -18.60
CA ASP A 454 1.49 -15.90 -20.00
C ASP A 454 0.57 -16.68 -20.94
N GLU A 455 0.20 -17.91 -20.61
CA GLU A 455 -0.88 -18.63 -21.31
C GLU A 455 -2.25 -18.05 -21.00
N PHE A 456 -2.53 -17.78 -19.71
CA PHE A 456 -3.80 -17.22 -19.25
C PHE A 456 -4.13 -15.90 -19.96
N LYS A 457 -3.20 -14.94 -19.98
CA LYS A 457 -3.46 -13.61 -20.58
C LYS A 457 -3.86 -13.72 -22.07
N ASP A 458 -3.28 -14.68 -22.79
CA ASP A 458 -3.53 -14.92 -24.22
C ASP A 458 -4.92 -15.52 -24.47
N THR A 459 -5.55 -16.11 -23.45
CA THR A 459 -6.95 -16.60 -23.51
C THR A 459 -7.99 -15.53 -23.16
N THR A 460 -7.58 -14.37 -22.66
CA THR A 460 -8.49 -13.27 -22.27
C THR A 460 -8.50 -12.13 -23.28
N SER A 461 -9.46 -11.21 -23.16
CA SER A 461 -9.44 -9.94 -23.91
C SER A 461 -8.40 -8.93 -23.39
N PHE A 462 -7.71 -9.24 -22.29
CA PHE A 462 -6.75 -8.37 -21.61
C PHE A 462 -5.33 -8.88 -21.84
N VAL A 463 -4.75 -8.54 -22.99
CA VAL A 463 -3.42 -9.04 -23.38
C VAL A 463 -2.26 -8.33 -22.68
N SER A 464 -2.51 -7.19 -22.04
CA SER A 464 -1.47 -6.39 -21.39
C SER A 464 -1.23 -6.85 -19.96
N GLU A 465 -0.01 -7.31 -19.67
CA GLU A 465 0.42 -7.69 -18.32
C GLU A 465 0.24 -6.55 -17.30
N SER A 466 0.40 -5.29 -17.72
CA SER A 466 0.27 -4.15 -16.82
C SER A 466 -1.16 -3.90 -16.35
N LEU A 467 -2.18 -4.51 -16.96
CA LEU A 467 -3.56 -4.46 -16.46
C LEU A 467 -3.75 -5.36 -15.24
N PHE A 468 -2.89 -6.36 -15.06
CA PHE A 468 -2.94 -7.30 -13.94
C PHE A 468 -1.88 -7.00 -12.89
N PHE A 469 -0.65 -6.75 -13.35
CA PHE A 469 0.55 -6.58 -12.53
C PHE A 469 1.35 -5.36 -13.04
N PRO A 470 0.87 -4.13 -12.80
CA PRO A 470 1.59 -2.95 -13.23
C PRO A 470 2.94 -2.85 -12.51
N SER A 471 4.02 -2.64 -13.27
CA SER A 471 5.39 -2.57 -12.73
C SER A 471 5.86 -3.87 -12.03
N PHE A 472 5.50 -5.02 -12.60
CA PHE A 472 5.96 -6.33 -12.12
C PHE A 472 7.49 -6.45 -12.00
N GLN A 473 8.29 -5.76 -12.81
CA GLN A 473 9.75 -5.80 -12.67
C GLN A 473 10.23 -5.22 -11.34
N THR A 474 9.48 -4.25 -10.80
CA THR A 474 9.77 -3.62 -9.51
C THR A 474 9.22 -4.47 -8.37
N PHE A 475 7.92 -4.78 -8.38
CA PHE A 475 7.26 -5.41 -7.23
C PHE A 475 7.16 -6.93 -7.28
N GLY A 476 7.41 -7.52 -8.44
CA GLY A 476 7.27 -8.93 -8.73
C GLY A 476 7.89 -9.84 -7.68
N ASP A 477 7.17 -10.92 -7.39
CA ASP A 477 7.65 -12.04 -6.61
C ASP A 477 7.97 -13.24 -7.54
N ASP A 478 9.04 -13.95 -7.22
CA ASP A 478 9.53 -15.12 -7.97
C ASP A 478 8.76 -16.41 -7.64
N LYS A 479 7.88 -16.38 -6.64
CA LYS A 479 7.07 -17.52 -6.21
C LYS A 479 5.62 -17.30 -6.57
N PHE A 480 4.96 -18.40 -6.95
CA PHE A 480 3.54 -18.44 -7.17
C PHE A 480 2.87 -18.85 -5.87
N PHE A 481 2.47 -17.88 -5.05
CA PHE A 481 1.78 -18.13 -3.80
C PHE A 481 0.43 -17.42 -3.76
N TYR A 482 -0.41 -17.84 -2.83
CA TYR A 482 -1.72 -17.25 -2.60
C TYR A 482 -2.05 -17.32 -1.11
N GLN A 483 -2.90 -16.40 -0.65
CA GLN A 483 -3.58 -16.53 0.62
C GLN A 483 -4.96 -17.16 0.37
N PHE A 484 -5.26 -18.23 1.08
CA PHE A 484 -6.60 -18.80 1.18
C PHE A 484 -7.24 -18.36 2.48
N ILE A 485 -8.47 -17.86 2.41
CA ILE A 485 -9.26 -17.47 3.58
C ILE A 485 -10.62 -18.16 3.46
N TYR A 486 -11.13 -18.72 4.55
CA TYR A 486 -12.52 -19.16 4.63
C TYR A 486 -13.18 -18.64 5.90
N TYR A 487 -14.48 -18.38 5.85
CA TYR A 487 -15.26 -18.00 7.02
C TYR A 487 -16.75 -18.31 6.78
N ILE A 488 -17.56 -18.22 7.84
CA ILE A 488 -19.01 -18.44 7.74
C ILE A 488 -19.71 -17.08 7.81
N SER A 489 -20.64 -16.87 6.89
CA SER A 489 -21.54 -15.71 6.90
C SER A 489 -23.00 -16.14 7.08
N LYS A 490 -23.83 -15.21 7.56
CA LYS A 490 -25.27 -15.41 7.77
C LYS A 490 -26.04 -14.31 7.05
N GLU A 491 -27.12 -14.69 6.37
CA GLU A 491 -28.10 -13.74 5.85
C GLU A 491 -28.96 -13.18 6.99
N GLN A 492 -28.94 -11.87 7.15
CA GLN A 492 -29.76 -11.14 8.10
C GLN A 492 -31.18 -10.93 7.55
N PRO A 493 -32.18 -10.62 8.40
CA PRO A 493 -33.56 -10.40 7.95
C PRO A 493 -33.76 -9.26 6.94
N ASN A 494 -32.80 -8.33 6.84
CA ASN A 494 -32.77 -7.25 5.86
C ASN A 494 -32.18 -7.68 4.49
N GLY A 495 -31.72 -8.92 4.37
CA GLY A 495 -31.06 -9.48 3.19
C GLY A 495 -29.55 -9.19 3.11
N GLU A 496 -28.98 -8.50 4.10
CA GLU A 496 -27.53 -8.30 4.17
C GLU A 496 -26.85 -9.59 4.63
N ILE A 497 -25.70 -9.91 4.05
CA ILE A 497 -24.91 -11.07 4.44
C ILE A 497 -23.73 -10.58 5.25
N GLU A 498 -23.68 -10.98 6.52
CA GLU A 498 -22.69 -10.51 7.48
C GLU A 498 -21.80 -11.66 7.94
N LEU A 499 -20.57 -11.33 8.35
CA LEU A 499 -19.68 -12.25 9.05
C LEU A 499 -20.41 -12.82 10.27
N HIS A 500 -20.51 -14.14 10.37
CA HIS A 500 -21.17 -14.80 11.49
C HIS A 500 -20.15 -15.33 12.48
N ASP A 501 -19.16 -16.06 11.96
CA ASP A 501 -18.23 -16.82 12.76
C ASP A 501 -16.82 -16.75 12.18
N HIS A 502 -15.84 -16.65 13.09
CA HIS A 502 -14.42 -16.49 12.78
C HIS A 502 -13.52 -16.90 13.95
N TYR A 503 -12.26 -17.18 13.65
CA TYR A 503 -11.25 -17.56 14.63
C TYR A 503 -10.61 -16.30 15.22
N ASP A 504 -10.88 -16.02 16.50
CA ASP A 504 -10.20 -14.94 17.20
C ASP A 504 -8.83 -15.43 17.73
N TYR A 505 -7.77 -15.01 17.05
CA TYR A 505 -6.41 -15.33 17.47
C TYR A 505 -5.99 -14.50 18.68
N PRO A 506 -5.37 -15.12 19.71
CA PRO A 506 -4.76 -14.35 20.78
C PRO A 506 -3.57 -13.55 20.25
N LEU A 507 -3.65 -12.23 20.36
CA LEU A 507 -2.58 -11.31 19.99
C LEU A 507 -1.59 -11.15 21.16
N ASP A 508 -0.75 -12.18 21.37
CA ASP A 508 0.21 -12.29 22.49
C ASP A 508 1.43 -11.34 22.36
N GLY A 509 1.20 -10.07 22.01
CA GLY A 509 2.25 -9.06 21.83
C GLY A 509 3.10 -9.25 20.56
N GLY A 510 2.61 -10.03 19.60
CA GLY A 510 3.18 -10.23 18.27
C GLY A 510 4.31 -11.27 18.23
N ASN A 511 5.32 -11.01 17.41
CA ASN A 511 6.41 -11.90 17.06
C ASN A 511 7.68 -11.75 17.90
N LYS A 512 7.62 -11.10 19.07
CA LYS A 512 8.78 -10.86 19.96
C LYS A 512 9.62 -12.11 20.27
N ARG A 513 9.03 -13.31 20.17
CA ARG A 513 9.67 -14.60 20.44
C ARG A 513 10.17 -15.34 19.19
N CYS A 514 9.93 -14.80 18.00
CA CYS A 514 10.21 -15.44 16.71
C CYS A 514 10.56 -14.42 15.63
N MET A 515 11.49 -13.53 15.94
CA MET A 515 12.01 -12.52 15.01
C MET A 515 12.90 -13.16 13.93
N ASP A 516 12.74 -12.70 12.69
CA ASP A 516 13.64 -12.94 11.56
C ASP A 516 14.46 -11.68 11.27
N GLY A 517 15.30 -11.70 10.22
CA GLY A 517 16.13 -10.56 9.85
C GLY A 517 17.36 -10.42 10.75
N LEU A 518 18.21 -11.44 10.77
CA LEU A 518 19.37 -11.48 11.68
C LEU A 518 20.33 -10.29 11.53
N GLU A 519 20.33 -9.65 10.37
CA GLU A 519 21.20 -8.51 10.04
C GLU A 519 20.47 -7.16 10.19
N THR A 520 19.31 -7.08 10.85
CA THR A 520 18.58 -5.82 11.01
C THR A 520 19.37 -4.78 11.80
N TYR A 521 19.56 -3.60 11.20
CA TYR A 521 20.16 -2.41 11.81
C TYR A 521 19.21 -1.22 11.74
N SER A 522 19.36 -0.26 12.66
CA SER A 522 18.50 0.92 12.69
C SER A 522 18.79 1.85 11.51
N VAL A 523 17.72 2.32 10.86
CA VAL A 523 17.76 3.28 9.76
C VAL A 523 16.91 4.48 10.13
N LYS A 524 17.29 5.66 9.63
CA LYS A 524 16.56 6.92 9.82
C LYS A 524 16.46 7.68 8.52
N SER A 525 15.50 8.59 8.44
CA SER A 525 15.40 9.58 7.36
C SER A 525 16.70 10.40 7.27
N ALA A 526 17.06 10.80 6.05
CA ALA A 526 18.16 11.74 5.85
C ALA A 526 17.67 13.13 6.25
N GLY A 527 18.04 13.60 7.45
CA GLY A 527 17.74 14.96 7.89
C GLY A 527 18.23 16.01 6.88
N SER A 528 17.54 17.15 6.85
CA SER A 528 17.76 18.29 5.95
C SER A 528 19.24 18.57 5.63
N VAL A 529 19.70 18.16 4.44
CA VAL A 529 20.89 18.77 3.82
C VAL A 529 20.37 19.87 2.89
N THR A 530 20.52 21.12 3.32
CA THR A 530 20.28 22.30 2.50
C THR A 530 21.21 22.26 1.28
N GLY A 531 20.70 21.79 0.14
CA GLY A 531 21.47 21.78 -1.11
C GLY A 531 21.11 20.73 -2.16
N ILE A 532 20.09 19.89 -1.97
CA ILE A 532 19.60 19.04 -3.06
C ILE A 532 18.44 19.75 -3.74
N THR A 533 18.74 20.44 -4.83
CA THR A 533 17.74 20.80 -5.84
C THR A 533 17.05 19.51 -6.29
N ASN A 534 15.72 19.45 -6.19
CA ASN A 534 14.88 18.40 -6.74
C ASN A 534 15.27 18.16 -8.21
N SER A 535 16.03 17.10 -8.44
CA SER A 535 16.14 16.49 -9.75
C SER A 535 15.30 15.23 -9.68
N SER A 536 14.31 15.13 -10.56
CA SER A 536 13.73 13.85 -10.96
C SER A 536 14.84 12.79 -11.01
N SER A 537 14.86 11.88 -10.04
CA SER A 537 15.89 10.85 -9.99
C SER A 537 15.64 9.90 -11.15
N ARG A 538 16.70 9.66 -11.92
CA ARG A 538 16.72 8.81 -13.10
C ARG A 538 16.29 7.39 -12.71
N SER A 539 15.11 6.95 -13.14
CA SER A 539 14.85 5.52 -13.27
C SER A 539 15.73 4.99 -14.40
N ASN A 540 16.78 4.27 -14.01
CA ASN A 540 17.70 3.65 -14.94
C ASN A 540 17.34 2.17 -15.12
N GLN A 541 16.05 1.86 -15.26
CA GLN A 541 15.55 0.52 -15.61
C GLN A 541 14.03 0.58 -15.80
N GLU A 542 13.58 1.03 -16.98
CA GLU A 542 12.36 0.54 -17.64
C GLU A 542 12.24 1.31 -18.97
N LYS A 543 12.77 0.72 -20.06
CA LYS A 543 12.55 1.26 -21.40
C LYS A 543 11.13 0.87 -21.84
N GLY A 544 10.13 1.65 -21.43
CA GLY A 544 8.77 1.52 -21.97
C GLY A 544 7.62 2.05 -21.11
N ALA A 545 7.82 2.32 -19.82
CA ALA A 545 6.76 2.80 -18.93
C ALA A 545 6.78 4.32 -18.75
N LEU A 546 5.62 4.96 -18.92
CA LEU A 546 5.34 6.35 -18.52
C LEU A 546 4.91 6.37 -17.05
N ALA A 547 5.38 7.34 -16.26
CA ALA A 547 5.18 7.45 -14.81
C ALA A 547 4.79 8.88 -14.39
N CYS A 548 4.12 9.03 -13.25
CA CYS A 548 3.86 10.35 -12.66
C CYS A 548 5.12 10.82 -11.91
N GLY A 549 5.47 12.09 -12.05
CA GLY A 549 6.69 12.64 -11.43
C GLY A 549 6.41 13.06 -9.99
N SER A 550 7.40 12.87 -9.11
CA SER A 550 7.34 13.33 -7.72
C SER A 550 7.18 14.85 -7.63
N VAL A 551 6.64 15.32 -6.50
CA VAL A 551 6.48 16.75 -6.18
C VAL A 551 7.79 17.53 -6.26
N ALA A 552 7.76 18.68 -6.95
CA ALA A 552 8.88 19.61 -7.01
C ALA A 552 8.70 20.74 -5.97
N PHE A 553 9.45 20.67 -4.87
CA PHE A 553 9.43 21.66 -3.79
C PHE A 553 10.27 22.90 -4.11
N VAL A 554 9.74 24.09 -3.78
CA VAL A 554 10.45 25.38 -3.82
C VAL A 554 10.42 25.99 -2.42
N ASP A 555 11.59 26.24 -1.82
CA ASP A 555 11.69 26.89 -0.51
C ASP A 555 11.36 28.39 -0.62
N GLY A 556 10.48 28.88 0.23
CA GLY A 556 9.91 30.23 0.25
C GLY A 556 10.87 31.34 0.71
N GLY A 557 12.16 31.22 0.40
CA GLY A 557 13.16 32.25 0.61
C GLY A 557 13.08 33.31 -0.49
N GLY A 558 12.29 34.36 -0.27
CA GLY A 558 12.05 35.43 -1.25
C GLY A 558 13.32 36.04 -1.84
N ASN A 559 13.65 35.65 -3.07
CA ASN A 559 14.28 36.45 -4.12
C ASN A 559 14.28 35.63 -5.43
N PRO A 560 13.97 36.23 -6.60
CA PRO A 560 13.96 35.51 -7.87
C PRO A 560 15.38 35.02 -8.22
N PRO A 561 15.57 33.79 -8.74
CA PRO A 561 16.89 33.29 -9.08
C PRO A 561 17.42 34.04 -10.30
N LYS A 562 18.46 34.84 -10.11
CA LYS A 562 19.36 35.24 -11.21
C LYS A 562 20.18 34.00 -11.59
N GLY A 563 20.05 33.57 -12.84
CA GLY A 563 20.81 32.46 -13.38
C GLY A 563 22.32 32.65 -13.19
N ASN A 564 22.98 31.64 -12.64
CA ASN A 564 24.43 31.50 -12.67
C ASN A 564 24.78 30.03 -12.89
N GLY A 565 25.56 29.78 -13.95
CA GLY A 565 26.08 28.47 -14.34
C GLY A 565 27.16 27.92 -13.41
N PRO A 566 27.75 26.76 -13.77
CA PRO A 566 28.42 25.87 -12.83
C PRO A 566 29.85 26.33 -12.53
N MET A 567 30.11 26.80 -11.30
CA MET A 567 31.47 27.04 -10.79
C MET A 567 31.74 26.49 -9.39
N THR A 568 30.82 25.71 -8.80
CA THR A 568 30.92 25.31 -7.39
C THR A 568 31.55 23.93 -7.12
N VAL A 569 32.01 23.20 -8.14
CA VAL A 569 32.62 21.87 -7.95
C VAL A 569 34.15 21.92 -7.72
N MET A 570 34.81 23.07 -7.94
CA MET A 570 36.27 23.18 -7.82
C MET A 570 36.81 23.62 -6.46
N VAL A 571 35.97 24.16 -5.55
CA VAL A 571 36.46 24.69 -4.26
C VAL A 571 36.49 23.64 -3.14
N GLY A 572 35.60 22.65 -3.18
CA GLY A 572 35.56 21.57 -2.17
C GLY A 572 36.73 20.58 -2.28
N PHE A 573 37.24 20.34 -3.50
CA PHE A 573 38.31 19.37 -3.75
C PHE A 573 39.71 19.90 -3.39
N LEU A 574 39.88 21.22 -3.29
CA LEU A 574 41.15 21.86 -2.94
C LEU A 574 41.39 21.98 -1.43
N LEU A 575 40.33 21.97 -0.61
CA LEU A 575 40.44 22.03 0.85
C LEU A 575 40.75 20.69 1.51
N THR A 576 40.34 19.57 0.91
CA THR A 576 40.66 18.22 1.41
C THR A 576 42.10 17.80 1.08
N LEU A 577 42.66 18.31 -0.02
CA LEU A 577 44.07 18.10 -0.39
C LEU A 577 45.05 18.92 0.46
N LEU A 578 44.62 20.01 1.10
CA LEU A 578 45.49 20.83 1.97
C LEU A 578 45.52 20.37 3.43
N LEU A 579 44.56 19.55 3.86
CA LEU A 579 44.51 18.99 5.23
C LEU A 579 45.14 17.58 5.34
N GLY A 580 45.38 16.90 4.20
CA GLY A 580 46.07 15.60 4.14
C GLY A 580 47.60 15.65 4.20
N PHE A 581 48.21 16.84 4.10
CA PHE A 581 49.68 17.00 4.14
C PHE A 581 50.24 17.54 5.47
N ALA A 582 49.40 17.63 6.52
CA ALA A 582 49.83 18.13 7.84
C ALA A 582 50.06 17.05 8.91
N GLN A 583 50.01 15.76 8.54
CA GLN A 583 50.33 14.65 9.44
C GLN A 583 51.23 13.61 8.76
N GLY A 584 52.52 13.93 8.68
CA GLY A 584 53.53 13.00 8.20
C GLY A 584 54.90 13.66 8.03
N ASP A 585 55.64 13.84 9.12
CA ASP A 585 57.10 13.61 9.20
C ASP A 585 57.72 14.36 10.40
N LYS A 586 57.98 13.62 11.48
CA LYS A 586 59.07 13.95 12.41
C LYS A 586 59.83 12.67 12.75
N SER A 587 60.80 12.33 11.91
CA SER A 587 61.87 11.41 12.26
C SER A 587 63.10 11.56 11.35
N GLN A 588 64.13 12.20 11.93
CA GLN A 588 65.58 12.00 11.77
C GLN A 588 66.37 12.62 10.58
N GLY A 589 67.47 13.30 10.92
CA GLY A 589 68.48 13.70 9.91
C GLY A 589 69.72 14.56 10.30
N ARG A 590 70.34 14.39 11.48
CA ARG A 590 71.79 14.51 11.81
C ARG A 590 72.75 15.41 10.95
N LYS A 591 73.43 16.39 11.59
CA LYS A 591 74.90 16.72 11.58
C LYS A 591 75.15 18.23 11.76
N GLY A 592 76.10 18.57 12.65
CA GLY A 592 76.60 19.93 12.92
C GLY A 592 76.68 20.19 14.40
#